data_AF-A0A9D1JSL4-F1
#
_entry.id   AF-A0A9D1JSL4-F1
#
_cell.length_a   1.000
_cell.length_b   1.000
_cell.length_c   1.000
_cell.angle_alpha   90.00
_cell.angle_beta   90.00
_cell.angle_gamma   90.00
#
_symmetry.space_group_name_H-M   'P 1'
#
loop_
_entity.id
_entity.type
_entity.pdbx_description
1 polymer ?
#
loop_
_entity_poly.entity_id
_entity_poly.type
_entity_poly.pdbx_seq_one_letter_code
_entity_poly.pdbx_strand_id
1 'polypeptide(L)' 'TVAGADHIVVLDDGHVAQQGAPAELMEQGGLYRRMVELQSESARWRLSGKE' A
#
# COMPACT_ATOMS: atom_id res chain seq x y z
N THR A 1 -12.83 1.57 1.39
CA THR A 1 -11.71 0.89 0.69
C THR A 1 -10.93 1.94 -0.06
N VAL A 2 -9.60 2.00 0.14
CA VAL A 2 -8.72 3.04 -0.46
C VAL A 2 -8.62 2.93 -2.00
N ALA A 3 -9.18 1.86 -2.57
CA ALA A 3 -9.18 1.53 -4.00
C ALA A 3 -9.95 2.50 -4.93
N GLY A 4 -10.56 3.57 -4.40
CA GLY A 4 -11.27 4.59 -5.19
C GLY A 4 -10.73 6.00 -4.99
N ALA A 5 -9.55 6.17 -4.39
CA ALA A 5 -8.95 7.48 -4.22
C ALA A 5 -8.25 7.92 -5.52
N ASP A 6 -8.67 9.08 -6.06
CA ASP A 6 -8.03 9.69 -7.22
C ASP A 6 -6.60 10.19 -6.91
N HIS A 7 -6.30 10.38 -5.62
CA HIS A 7 -5.02 10.89 -5.15
C HIS A 7 -4.64 10.26 -3.81
N ILE A 8 -3.40 9.81 -3.69
CA ILE A 8 -2.84 9.18 -2.50
C ILE A 8 -1.66 10.02 -2.01
N VAL A 9 -1.56 10.19 -0.69
CA VAL A 9 -0.45 10.84 -0.01
C VAL A 9 0.14 9.87 1.00
N VAL A 10 1.42 9.55 0.86
CA VAL A 10 2.19 8.70 1.77
C VAL A 10 2.95 9.60 2.72
N LEU A 11 2.68 9.40 4.02
CA LEU A 11 3.40 10.08 5.10
C LEU A 11 4.48 9.15 5.66
N ASP A 12 5.68 9.69 5.83
CA ASP A 12 6.80 9.06 6.52
C ASP A 12 7.40 10.06 7.50
N ASP A 13 7.55 9.67 8.77
CA ASP A 13 8.06 10.50 9.87
C ASP A 13 7.45 11.92 9.92
N GLY A 14 6.13 12.04 9.73
CA GLY A 14 5.41 13.30 9.75
C GLY A 14 5.58 14.17 8.49
N HIS A 15 6.29 13.70 7.48
CA HIS A 15 6.51 14.39 6.21
C HIS A 15 5.84 13.65 5.04
N VAL A 16 5.50 14.38 3.98
CA VAL A 16 5.00 13.76 2.74
C VAL A 16 6.18 13.13 2.01
N ALA A 17 6.24 11.81 2.03
CA ALA A 17 7.26 11.04 1.32
C ALA A 17 6.92 10.93 -0.17
N GLN A 18 5.66 10.67 -0.50
CA GLN A 18 5.17 10.54 -1.88
C GLN A 18 3.71 10.98 -2.00
N GLN A 19 3.34 11.49 -3.17
CA GLN A 19 1.95 11.82 -3.49
C GLN A 19 1.69 11.64 -4.98
N GLY A 20 0.48 11.21 -5.35
CA GLY A 20 0.11 11.00 -6.75
C GLY A 20 -1.05 10.03 -6.90
N ALA A 21 -1.39 9.71 -8.15
CA ALA A 21 -2.39 8.69 -8.41
C ALA A 21 -1.85 7.31 -7.97
N PRO A 22 -2.72 6.36 -7.59
CA PRO A 22 -2.30 5.03 -7.17
C PRO A 22 -1.40 4.33 -8.21
N ALA A 23 -1.71 4.48 -9.50
CA ALA A 23 -0.92 3.91 -10.59
C ALA A 23 0.50 4.49 -10.64
N GLU A 24 0.63 5.81 -10.51
CA GLU A 24 1.92 6.50 -10.52
C GLU A 24 2.78 6.09 -9.32
N LEU A 25 2.17 5.99 -8.13
CA LEU A 25 2.87 5.55 -6.92
C LEU A 25 3.31 4.08 -6.98
N MET A 26 2.58 3.24 -7.72
CA MET A 26 2.97 1.84 -7.97
C MET A 26 4.16 1.73 -8.93
N GLU A 27 4.24 2.62 -9.93
CA GLU A 27 5.37 2.71 -10.86
C GLU A 27 6.61 3.32 -10.23
N GLN A 28 6.46 4.32 -9.36
CA GLN A 28 7.57 4.93 -8.59
C GLN A 28 8.29 3.92 -7.69
N GLY A 29 7.64 2.79 -7.34
CA GLY A 29 8.28 1.69 -6.61
C GLY A 29 8.67 2.04 -5.17
N GLY A 30 8.12 3.11 -4.60
CA GLY A 30 8.43 3.56 -3.24
C GLY A 30 7.61 2.89 -2.15
N LEU A 31 7.52 3.55 -0.99
CA LEU A 31 6.82 3.08 0.21
C LEU A 31 5.37 2.63 -0.03
N TYR A 32 4.63 3.29 -0.94
CA TYR A 32 3.26 2.91 -1.28
C TYR A 32 3.18 1.48 -1.82
N ARG A 33 4.03 1.15 -2.80
CA ARG A 33 4.08 -0.19 -3.41
C ARG A 33 4.40 -1.27 -2.37
N ARG A 34 5.42 -1.02 -1.54
CA ARG A 34 5.82 -1.94 -0.47
C ARG A 34 4.69 -2.19 0.52
N MET A 35 3.93 -1.15 0.88
CA MET A 35 2.75 -1.29 1.74
C MET A 35 1.67 -2.16 1.08
N VAL A 36 1.38 -1.93 -0.21
CA VAL A 36 0.36 -2.70 -0.96
C VAL A 36 0.75 -4.17 -1.09
N GLU A 37 2.02 -4.46 -1.33
CA GLU A 37 2.55 -5.82 -1.40
C GLU A 37 2.40 -6.54 -0.04
N LEU A 38 2.83 -5.91 1.06
CA LEU A 38 2.68 -6.45 2.42
C LEU A 38 1.21 -6.67 2.80
N GLN A 39 0.31 -5.74 2.48
CA GLN A 39 -1.12 -5.92 2.73
C GLN A 39 -1.68 -7.09 1.92
N SER A 40 -1.28 -7.24 0.66
CA SER A 40 -1.69 -8.36 -0.20
C SER A 40 -1.18 -9.70 0.32
N GLU A 41 0.04 -9.75 0.85
CA GLU A 41 0.59 -10.93 1.54
C GLU A 41 -0.17 -11.26 2.82
N SER A 42 -0.46 -10.26 3.65
CA SER A 42 -1.26 -10.46 4.87
C SER A 42 -2.69 -10.93 4.55
N ALA A 43 -3.30 -10.39 3.49
CA ALA A 43 -4.64 -10.79 3.04
C ALA A 43 -4.64 -12.21 2.46
N ARG A 44 -3.52 -12.66 1.90
CA ARG A 44 -3.31 -14.04 1.45
C ARG A 44 -2.98 -15.00 2.59
N TRP A 45 -2.61 -14.50 3.77
CA TRP A 45 -2.42 -15.35 4.94
C TRP A 45 -3.78 -15.90 5.41
N ARG A 46 -4.13 -17.06 4.89
CA ARG A 46 -5.10 -17.95 5.54
C ARG A 46 -4.39 -18.57 6.73
N LEU A 47 -4.84 -18.27 7.94
CA LEU A 47 -4.60 -19.15 9.07
C LEU A 47 -5.14 -20.53 8.69
N SER A 48 -4.25 -21.44 8.30
CA SER A 48 -4.54 -22.86 8.35
C SER A 48 -4.55 -23.25 9.82
N GLY A 49 -5.56 -22.79 10.55
CA GLY A 49 -5.88 -23.24 11.89
C GLY A 49 -6.39 -24.66 11.77
N LYS A 50 -5.48 -25.62 11.94
CA LYS A 50 -5.81 -27.03 12.10
C LYS A 50 -5.23 -27.46 13.43
N GLU A 51 -6.05 -27.36 14.47
CA GLU A 51 -6.04 -28.24 15.64
C GLU A 51 -7.49 -28.54 16.03
#